data_AF-A0A9P8AT73-F1
#
_entry.id   AF-A0A9P8AT73-F1
#
_cell.length_a   1.000
_cell.length_b   1.000
_cell.length_c   1.000
_cell.angle_alpha   90.00
_cell.angle_beta   90.00
_cell.angle_gamma   90.00
#
_symmetry.space_group_name_H-M   'P 1'
#
loop_
_entity.id
_entity.type
_entity.pdbx_description
1 polymer ?
#
loop_
_entity_poly.entity_id
_entity_poly.type
_entity_poly.pdbx_seq_one_letter_code
_entity_poly.pdbx_strand_id
1 'polypeptide(L)'
;MGEDLFRGRNHALPVLQELKYEGLTFVVSEGLAFCHKRLVAHLDVSYDNILVNFAGGINSPRTSAFRSKQYLSVHFPVRYYINGFEHAAVFFEDSKPSERTITGLPNACWGSKKEYFTRRVPPEMGNAEPYCPFRADHIVELKLWDDEAELHRMTVKTKAASTALRLLILFKEMSQEIPTQRPLMAEVYETLQTIIRETDQAAQEHYAGIYLPRESHNRGVEKDNRGVLPMVVVDGASGGSVKM
;
A
#
# COMPACT_ATOMS: atom_id res chain seq x y z
N MET A 1 -16.58 29.70 2.34
CA MET A 1 -15.39 28.91 1.99
C MET A 1 -14.35 29.14 3.06
N GLY A 2 -13.76 28.08 3.62
CA GLY A 2 -12.67 28.18 4.60
C GLY A 2 -11.47 28.89 3.99
N GLU A 3 -10.76 29.67 4.81
CA GLU A 3 -9.63 30.48 4.40
C GLU A 3 -8.57 29.68 3.63
N ASP A 4 -7.86 30.40 2.75
CA ASP A 4 -6.93 30.01 1.68
C ASP A 4 -5.70 29.14 2.07
N LEU A 5 -5.80 28.25 3.07
CA LEU A 5 -4.67 27.53 3.68
C LEU A 5 -3.86 26.65 2.72
N PHE A 6 -4.41 26.28 1.56
CA PHE A 6 -3.73 25.48 0.53
C PHE A 6 -3.64 26.16 -0.85
N ARG A 7 -4.10 27.41 -0.97
CA ARG A 7 -4.24 28.07 -2.28
C ARG A 7 -2.90 28.62 -2.78
N GLY A 8 -2.52 28.22 -3.99
CA GLY A 8 -1.39 28.80 -4.73
C GLY A 8 0.01 28.53 -4.16
N ARG A 9 0.13 27.60 -3.21
CA ARG A 9 1.43 27.17 -2.65
C ARG A 9 1.57 25.66 -2.80
N ASN A 10 2.75 25.22 -3.20
CA ASN A 10 3.09 23.80 -3.24
C ASN A 10 3.18 23.29 -1.80
N HIS A 11 2.12 22.65 -1.33
CA HIS A 11 2.11 21.91 -0.07
C HIS A 11 2.48 20.46 -0.34
N ALA A 12 3.33 19.89 0.52
CA ALA A 12 3.64 18.48 0.56
C ALA A 12 3.31 17.94 1.95
N LEU A 13 2.45 16.93 2.04
CA LEU A 13 2.13 16.28 3.29
C LEU A 13 2.95 14.99 3.41
N PRO A 14 3.70 14.79 4.50
CA PRO A 14 4.36 13.51 4.74
C PRO A 14 3.31 12.42 4.95
N VAL A 15 3.46 11.31 4.23
CA VAL A 15 2.75 10.07 4.54
C VAL A 15 3.41 9.46 5.78
N LEU A 16 2.60 9.12 6.78
CA LEU A 16 3.07 8.79 8.13
C LEU A 16 3.47 7.32 8.25
N GLN A 17 2.86 6.44 7.44
CA GLN A 17 3.10 5.02 7.44
C GLN A 17 3.04 4.43 6.02
N GLU A 18 4.15 3.84 5.62
CA GLU A 18 4.22 3.08 4.40
C GLU A 18 3.57 1.70 4.61
N LEU A 19 2.43 1.46 3.96
CA LEU A 19 1.79 0.16 3.96
C LEU A 19 2.35 -0.65 2.77
N LYS A 20 3.20 -1.63 3.07
CA LYS A 20 3.80 -2.51 2.05
C LYS A 20 3.23 -3.91 2.11
N TYR A 21 2.94 -4.50 0.95
CA TYR A 21 2.66 -5.92 0.83
C TYR A 21 3.26 -6.46 -0.48
N GLU A 22 4.21 -7.39 -0.36
CA GLU A 22 4.86 -8.06 -1.50
C GLU A 22 5.33 -7.14 -2.66
N GLY A 23 5.89 -5.98 -2.31
CA GLY A 23 6.39 -4.99 -3.27
C GLY A 23 5.36 -3.95 -3.74
N LEU A 24 4.11 -4.07 -3.28
CA LEU A 24 3.06 -3.07 -3.41
C LEU A 24 3.19 -2.06 -2.29
N THR A 25 2.87 -0.80 -2.56
CA THR A 25 2.95 0.29 -1.57
C THR A 25 1.66 1.10 -1.62
N PHE A 26 0.88 1.08 -0.53
CA PHE A 26 -0.43 1.72 -0.41
C PHE A 26 -0.36 3.01 0.40
N VAL A 27 0.53 3.91 -0.02
CA VAL A 27 0.79 5.20 0.64
C VAL A 27 -0.27 6.26 0.34
N VAL A 28 -1.07 6.05 -0.71
CA VAL A 28 -2.09 6.99 -1.15
C VAL A 28 -3.29 6.96 -0.22
N SER A 29 -3.76 5.77 0.20
CA SER A 29 -4.95 5.67 1.04
C SER A 29 -4.77 6.31 2.42
N GLU A 30 -3.62 6.14 3.09
CA GLU A 30 -3.38 6.77 4.39
C GLU A 30 -3.37 8.30 4.27
N GLY A 31 -2.59 8.84 3.32
CA GLY A 31 -2.46 10.29 3.15
C GLY A 31 -3.79 10.94 2.76
N LEU A 32 -4.59 10.28 1.92
CA LEU A 32 -5.93 10.74 1.58
C LEU A 32 -6.90 10.61 2.76
N ALA A 33 -6.86 9.52 3.54
CA ALA A 33 -7.66 9.40 4.77
C ALA A 33 -7.33 10.52 5.77
N PHE A 34 -6.04 10.88 5.90
CA PHE A 34 -5.59 12.01 6.72
C PHE A 34 -6.17 13.35 6.22
N CYS A 35 -6.18 13.57 4.90
CA CYS A 35 -6.74 14.77 4.29
C CYS A 35 -8.26 14.83 4.50
N HIS A 36 -8.97 13.73 4.22
CA HIS A 36 -10.42 13.62 4.35
C HIS A 36 -10.88 13.84 5.78
N LYS A 37 -10.13 13.33 6.78
CA LYS A 37 -10.39 13.60 8.20
C LYS A 37 -10.34 15.09 8.56
N ARG A 38 -9.55 15.88 7.82
CA ARG A 38 -9.45 17.35 7.95
C ARG A 38 -10.32 18.10 6.96
N LEU A 39 -11.27 17.40 6.33
CA LEU A 39 -12.19 17.95 5.35
C LEU A 39 -11.48 18.60 4.16
N VAL A 40 -10.35 18.02 3.75
CA VAL A 40 -9.61 18.37 2.54
C VAL A 40 -9.77 17.23 1.54
N ALA A 41 -10.38 17.51 0.39
CA ALA A 41 -10.39 16.59 -0.76
C ALA A 41 -9.34 17.05 -1.77
N HIS A 42 -8.51 16.12 -2.26
CA HIS A 42 -7.34 16.46 -3.09
C HIS A 42 -7.72 16.80 -4.53
N LEU A 43 -8.66 16.05 -5.11
CA LEU A 43 -9.27 16.16 -6.44
C LEU A 43 -8.33 16.03 -7.65
N ASP A 44 -7.02 16.04 -7.40
CA ASP A 44 -6.01 15.83 -8.42
C ASP A 44 -4.99 14.75 -8.03
N VAL A 45 -5.46 13.65 -7.43
CA VAL A 45 -4.59 12.53 -7.09
C VAL A 45 -3.99 11.96 -8.39
N SER A 46 -2.68 11.74 -8.46
CA SER A 46 -2.00 11.02 -9.55
C SER A 46 -0.57 10.65 -9.17
N TYR A 47 0.09 9.82 -9.98
CA TYR A 47 1.52 9.50 -9.81
C TYR A 47 2.44 10.72 -9.84
N ASP A 48 2.11 11.75 -10.62
CA ASP A 48 2.92 12.98 -10.69
C ASP A 48 2.81 13.79 -9.38
N ASN A 49 1.76 13.51 -8.60
CA ASN A 49 1.44 14.14 -7.32
C ASN A 49 1.80 13.25 -6.11
N ILE A 50 2.61 12.22 -6.32
CA ILE A 50 3.24 11.42 -5.27
C ILE A 50 4.75 11.57 -5.37
N LEU A 51 5.35 12.23 -4.37
CA LEU A 51 6.80 12.40 -4.27
C LEU A 51 7.41 11.33 -3.38
N VAL A 52 8.66 10.96 -3.67
CA VAL A 52 9.47 10.07 -2.82
C VAL A 52 10.75 10.81 -2.44
N ASN A 53 11.18 10.74 -1.18
CA ASN A 53 12.39 11.44 -0.72
C ASN A 53 13.68 11.10 -1.50
N PHE A 54 13.73 10.00 -2.27
CA PHE A 54 14.86 9.64 -3.13
C PHE A 54 14.58 9.78 -4.63
N ALA A 55 13.37 10.12 -5.04
CA ALA A 55 12.98 10.26 -6.44
C ALA A 55 11.89 11.33 -6.62
N GLY A 56 12.09 12.23 -7.60
CA GLY A 56 10.96 12.99 -8.15
C GLY A 56 9.91 12.04 -8.74
N GLY A 57 8.77 12.57 -9.19
CA GLY A 57 7.63 11.78 -9.68
C GLY A 57 8.02 10.60 -10.58
N ILE A 58 7.21 9.55 -10.62
CA ILE A 58 7.58 8.22 -11.17
C ILE A 58 8.06 8.25 -12.64
N ASN A 59 7.73 9.31 -13.37
CA ASN A 59 8.15 9.60 -14.75
C ASN A 59 9.54 10.27 -14.86
N SER A 60 10.23 10.50 -13.74
CA SER A 60 11.60 11.00 -13.75
C SER A 60 12.50 9.98 -14.47
N PRO A 61 13.35 10.42 -15.42
CA PRO A 61 14.04 9.51 -16.30
C PRO A 61 14.82 8.47 -15.50
N ARG A 62 14.55 7.19 -15.78
CA ARG A 62 15.27 6.01 -15.27
C ARG A 62 16.70 5.99 -15.83
N THR A 63 17.47 7.03 -15.55
CA THR A 63 18.89 7.07 -15.85
C THR A 63 19.61 6.05 -14.97
N SER A 64 20.82 5.66 -15.35
CA SER A 64 21.70 4.77 -14.57
C SER A 64 21.91 5.23 -13.12
N ALA A 65 21.66 6.50 -12.80
CA ALA A 65 21.63 7.05 -11.44
C ALA A 65 20.48 6.54 -10.55
N PHE A 66 19.47 5.85 -11.10
CA PHE A 66 18.44 5.20 -10.28
C PHE A 66 18.94 3.93 -9.59
N ARG A 67 19.95 3.24 -10.18
CA ARG A 67 20.57 2.07 -9.55
C ARG A 67 21.42 2.45 -8.34
N SER A 68 22.02 3.64 -8.31
CA SER A 68 22.73 4.14 -7.12
C SER A 68 21.80 4.57 -5.98
N LYS A 69 20.51 4.85 -6.26
CA LYS A 69 19.50 5.22 -5.25
C LYS A 69 18.99 4.04 -4.41
N GLN A 70 19.10 2.80 -4.90
CA GLN A 70 18.78 1.60 -4.10
C GLN A 70 19.68 1.46 -2.87
N TYR A 71 20.91 2.00 -2.91
CA TYR A 71 21.79 2.03 -1.75
C TYR A 71 21.34 3.06 -0.70
N LEU A 72 20.69 4.16 -1.10
CA LEU A 72 20.20 5.16 -0.16
C LEU A 72 19.03 4.65 0.67
N SER A 73 18.16 3.79 0.13
CA SER A 73 17.07 3.18 0.89
C SER A 73 17.53 2.22 2.00
N VAL A 74 18.78 1.74 1.94
CA VAL A 74 19.39 0.95 3.02
C VAL A 74 19.81 1.84 4.19
N HIS A 75 20.17 3.09 3.92
CA HIS A 75 20.67 4.05 4.91
C HIS A 75 19.60 5.02 5.41
N PHE A 76 18.52 5.21 4.66
CA PHE A 76 17.47 6.16 4.98
C PHE A 76 16.09 5.59 4.64
N PRO A 77 15.09 5.78 5.52
CA PRO A 77 13.73 5.28 5.26
C PRO A 77 13.13 5.96 4.03
N VAL A 78 12.48 5.18 3.17
CA VAL A 78 11.69 5.70 2.06
C VAL A 78 10.48 6.44 2.64
N ARG A 79 10.24 7.65 2.16
CA ARG A 79 9.11 8.49 2.57
C ARG A 79 8.36 8.95 1.35
N TYR A 80 7.05 8.86 1.43
CA TYR A 80 6.13 9.30 0.38
C TYR A 80 5.47 10.60 0.84
N TYR A 81 5.17 11.46 -0.13
CA TYR A 81 4.47 12.71 0.12
C TYR A 81 3.40 12.90 -0.93
N ILE A 82 2.22 13.33 -0.51
CA ILE A 82 1.19 13.81 -1.42
C ILE A 82 1.46 15.31 -1.65
N ASN A 83 1.49 15.73 -2.90
CA ASN A 83 1.56 17.13 -3.32
C ASN A 83 0.49 17.40 -4.40
N GLY A 84 0.42 18.63 -4.92
CA GLY A 84 -0.55 18.96 -5.97
C GLY A 84 -1.91 19.42 -5.45
N PHE A 85 -1.91 20.18 -4.34
CA PHE A 85 -3.13 20.68 -3.69
C PHE A 85 -3.75 21.91 -4.36
N GLU A 86 -3.26 22.36 -5.52
CA GLU A 86 -3.84 23.47 -6.28
C GLU A 86 -5.31 23.23 -6.66
N HIS A 87 -5.70 21.96 -6.70
CA HIS A 87 -7.04 21.54 -7.04
C HIS A 87 -7.88 21.10 -5.84
N ALA A 88 -7.34 21.21 -4.62
CA ALA A 88 -8.00 20.72 -3.44
C ALA A 88 -9.25 21.54 -3.05
N ALA A 89 -10.26 20.87 -2.51
CA ALA A 89 -11.41 21.49 -1.87
C ALA A 89 -11.28 21.38 -0.34
N VAL A 90 -11.48 22.50 0.36
CA VAL A 90 -11.38 22.59 1.82
C VAL A 90 -12.73 23.03 2.38
N PHE A 91 -13.24 22.30 3.35
CA PHE A 91 -14.49 22.61 4.03
C PHE A 91 -14.23 23.00 5.49
N PHE A 92 -15.12 23.82 6.04
CA PHE A 92 -15.07 24.17 7.47
C PHE A 92 -15.41 22.97 8.35
N GLU A 93 -14.81 22.90 9.53
CA GLU A 93 -15.05 21.81 10.49
C GLU A 93 -16.51 21.71 10.94
N ASP A 94 -17.20 22.85 11.03
CA ASP A 94 -18.61 22.96 11.42
C ASP A 94 -19.61 22.75 10.27
N SER A 95 -19.13 22.64 9.02
CA SER A 95 -19.99 22.39 7.86
C SER A 95 -20.70 21.04 7.97
N LYS A 96 -21.95 20.96 7.51
CA LYS A 96 -22.70 19.70 7.48
C LYS A 96 -22.23 18.82 6.32
N PRO A 97 -22.33 17.48 6.41
CA PRO A 97 -21.97 16.59 5.30
C PRO A 97 -22.66 16.94 3.97
N SER A 98 -23.91 17.41 4.00
CA SER A 98 -24.66 17.85 2.80
C SER A 98 -24.10 19.12 2.16
N GLU A 99 -23.36 19.94 2.91
CA GLU A 99 -22.73 21.18 2.43
C GLU A 99 -21.33 20.92 1.88
N ARG A 100 -20.78 19.72 2.09
CA ARG A 100 -19.44 19.32 1.66
C ARG A 100 -19.48 18.74 0.24
N THR A 101 -20.01 19.52 -0.69
CA THR A 101 -20.16 19.15 -2.10
C THR A 101 -19.48 20.14 -3.02
N ILE A 102 -19.10 19.68 -4.21
CA ILE A 102 -18.58 20.51 -5.30
C ILE A 102 -19.29 20.13 -6.60
N THR A 103 -19.11 20.95 -7.64
CA THR A 103 -19.73 20.73 -8.96
C THR A 103 -18.67 20.76 -10.05
N GLY A 104 -18.79 19.88 -11.05
CA GLY A 104 -17.93 19.86 -12.23
C GLY A 104 -16.46 19.46 -11.96
N LEU A 105 -15.61 19.76 -12.94
CA LEU A 105 -14.18 19.47 -12.88
C LEU A 105 -13.44 20.52 -12.04
N PRO A 106 -12.38 20.15 -11.29
CA PRO A 106 -11.59 21.07 -10.49
C PRO A 106 -11.15 22.29 -11.32
N ASN A 107 -10.53 22.06 -12.48
CA ASN A 107 -9.96 23.14 -13.29
C ASN A 107 -11.04 24.03 -13.93
N ALA A 108 -12.21 23.47 -14.22
CA ALA A 108 -13.34 24.22 -14.78
C ALA A 108 -13.94 25.19 -13.76
N CYS A 109 -13.90 24.83 -12.47
CA CYS A 109 -14.33 25.72 -11.37
C CYS A 109 -13.48 27.00 -11.28
N TRP A 110 -12.28 27.01 -11.89
CA TRP A 110 -11.36 28.15 -11.89
C TRP A 110 -11.18 28.79 -13.27
N GLY A 111 -12.14 28.58 -14.19
CA GLY A 111 -12.16 29.23 -15.50
C GLY A 111 -11.20 28.64 -16.53
N SER A 112 -10.56 27.50 -16.24
CA SER A 112 -9.80 26.75 -17.26
C SER A 112 -10.76 25.95 -18.15
N LYS A 113 -10.46 25.85 -19.45
CA LYS A 113 -11.27 25.02 -20.34
C LYS A 113 -11.20 23.55 -19.93
N LYS A 114 -12.35 22.87 -19.98
CA LYS A 114 -12.50 21.43 -19.71
C LYS A 114 -11.49 20.58 -20.51
N GLU A 115 -11.18 20.99 -21.73
CA GLU A 115 -10.20 20.36 -22.63
C GLU A 115 -8.77 20.28 -22.08
N TYR A 116 -8.41 21.17 -21.13
CA TYR A 116 -7.09 21.15 -20.51
C TYR A 116 -6.98 20.14 -19.35
N PHE A 117 -8.12 19.64 -18.85
CA PHE A 117 -8.11 18.57 -17.86
C PHE A 117 -8.01 17.22 -18.56
N THR A 118 -6.78 16.77 -18.78
CA THR A 118 -6.51 15.50 -19.49
C THR A 118 -6.59 14.27 -18.60
N ARG A 119 -6.79 14.45 -17.29
CA ARG A 119 -6.87 13.33 -16.36
C ARG A 119 -8.25 12.66 -16.44
N ARG A 120 -8.26 11.33 -16.37
CA ARG A 120 -9.50 10.56 -16.30
C ARG A 120 -10.17 10.84 -14.96
N VAL A 121 -11.40 11.33 -14.98
CA VAL A 121 -12.18 11.61 -13.75
C VAL A 121 -13.26 10.57 -13.48
N PRO A 122 -13.74 10.45 -12.23
CA PRO A 122 -15.06 9.92 -11.92
C PRO A 122 -16.17 10.48 -12.83
N PRO A 123 -17.20 9.68 -13.16
CA PRO A 123 -18.29 10.13 -14.02
C PRO A 123 -19.04 11.34 -13.44
N GLU A 124 -19.20 11.41 -12.11
CA GLU A 124 -19.91 12.51 -11.45
C GLU A 124 -19.22 13.87 -11.63
N MET A 125 -17.90 13.91 -11.82
CA MET A 125 -17.17 15.16 -12.05
C MET A 125 -17.44 15.75 -13.44
N GLY A 126 -17.95 14.94 -14.36
CA GLY A 126 -18.35 15.36 -15.70
C GLY A 126 -19.72 16.05 -15.74
N ASN A 127 -20.50 15.93 -14.67
CA ASN A 127 -21.88 16.39 -14.58
C ASN A 127 -21.97 17.78 -13.92
N ALA A 128 -23.11 18.46 -14.13
CA ALA A 128 -23.41 19.74 -13.47
C ALA A 128 -23.99 19.57 -12.06
N GLU A 129 -24.27 18.33 -11.63
CA GLU A 129 -24.84 18.04 -10.31
C GLU A 129 -23.76 18.09 -9.22
N PRO A 130 -24.08 18.59 -8.02
CA PRO A 130 -23.17 18.52 -6.88
C PRO A 130 -22.84 17.07 -6.49
N TYR A 131 -21.57 16.82 -6.15
CA TYR A 131 -21.10 15.51 -5.70
C TYR A 131 -20.20 15.62 -4.46
N CYS A 132 -20.02 14.49 -3.77
CA CYS A 132 -19.11 14.38 -2.64
C CYS A 132 -17.65 14.28 -3.14
N PRO A 133 -16.79 15.28 -2.89
CA PRO A 133 -15.43 15.30 -3.41
C PRO A 133 -14.54 14.24 -2.76
N PHE A 134 -14.82 13.89 -1.50
CA PHE A 134 -14.08 12.84 -0.81
C PHE A 134 -14.17 11.54 -1.57
N ARG A 135 -15.38 11.13 -1.99
CA ARG A 135 -15.66 9.90 -2.77
C ARG A 135 -15.10 9.92 -4.20
N ALA A 136 -14.74 11.09 -4.71
CA ALA A 136 -14.11 11.24 -6.02
C ALA A 136 -12.60 10.92 -5.99
N ASP A 137 -11.90 11.22 -4.88
CA ASP A 137 -10.44 11.00 -4.75
C ASP A 137 -10.00 9.53 -4.93
N HIS A 138 -10.91 8.58 -4.72
CA HIS A 138 -10.69 7.13 -4.68
C HIS A 138 -10.42 6.54 -6.05
N ILE A 139 -11.02 7.14 -7.08
CA ILE A 139 -11.03 6.61 -8.44
C ILE A 139 -9.65 6.73 -9.10
N VAL A 140 -8.71 7.47 -8.51
CA VAL A 140 -7.35 7.55 -9.03
C VAL A 140 -6.45 6.46 -8.47
N GLU A 141 -6.57 6.08 -7.19
CA GLU A 141 -5.79 4.97 -6.63
C GLU A 141 -6.04 3.68 -7.42
N LEU A 142 -7.27 3.45 -7.86
CA LEU A 142 -7.64 2.33 -8.72
C LEU A 142 -7.05 2.39 -10.13
N LYS A 143 -6.84 3.59 -10.66
CA LYS A 143 -6.24 3.79 -11.99
C LYS A 143 -4.74 3.54 -12.00
N LEU A 144 -4.10 3.51 -10.83
CA LEU A 144 -2.75 2.97 -10.68
C LEU A 144 -2.70 1.46 -11.05
N TRP A 145 -3.86 0.79 -11.02
CA TRP A 145 -3.99 -0.66 -11.18
C TRP A 145 -4.83 -1.09 -12.39
N ASP A 146 -5.32 -0.14 -13.20
CA ASP A 146 -6.14 -0.40 -14.41
C ASP A 146 -5.31 -0.99 -15.58
N ASP A 147 -4.01 -1.22 -15.35
CA ASP A 147 -3.23 -2.17 -16.15
C ASP A 147 -3.58 -3.58 -15.65
N GLU A 148 -4.41 -4.33 -16.40
CA GLU A 148 -4.67 -5.75 -16.15
C GLU A 148 -3.36 -6.54 -15.92
N ALA A 149 -2.25 -6.12 -16.51
CA ALA A 149 -0.95 -6.73 -16.28
C ALA A 149 -0.39 -6.45 -14.88
N GLU A 150 -0.66 -5.30 -14.25
CA GLU A 150 -0.28 -5.05 -12.85
C GLU A 150 -1.16 -5.84 -11.89
N LEU A 151 -2.45 -5.95 -12.16
CA LEU A 151 -3.38 -6.80 -11.40
C LEU A 151 -3.02 -8.29 -11.50
N HIS A 152 -2.64 -8.73 -12.70
CA HIS A 152 -2.08 -10.05 -12.96
C HIS A 152 -0.73 -10.25 -12.26
N ARG A 153 0.18 -9.25 -12.34
CA ARG A 153 1.44 -9.27 -11.57
C ARG A 153 1.16 -9.34 -10.07
N MET A 154 0.11 -8.72 -9.58
CA MET A 154 -0.29 -8.76 -8.18
C MET A 154 -0.68 -10.17 -7.79
N THR A 155 -1.66 -10.76 -8.50
CA THR A 155 -2.12 -12.15 -8.27
C THR A 155 -1.02 -13.19 -8.43
N VAL A 156 -0.06 -12.98 -9.34
CA VAL A 156 1.09 -13.88 -9.55
C VAL A 156 2.19 -13.68 -8.50
N LYS A 157 2.43 -12.44 -8.04
CA LYS A 157 3.44 -12.17 -7.00
C LYS A 157 2.95 -12.60 -5.64
N THR A 158 1.70 -12.26 -5.30
CA THR A 158 1.07 -12.59 -4.01
C THR A 158 1.09 -14.07 -3.77
N LYS A 159 1.91 -14.51 -2.81
CA LYS A 159 2.00 -15.93 -2.43
C LYS A 159 0.71 -16.43 -1.78
N ALA A 160 -0.13 -15.52 -1.28
CA ALA A 160 -1.43 -15.80 -0.69
C ALA A 160 -2.56 -15.40 -1.65
N ALA A 161 -3.16 -16.39 -2.32
CA ALA A 161 -4.31 -16.20 -3.22
C ALA A 161 -5.51 -15.55 -2.52
N SER A 162 -5.71 -15.83 -1.22
CA SER A 162 -6.76 -15.21 -0.39
C SER A 162 -6.55 -13.70 -0.25
N THR A 163 -5.32 -13.25 -0.04
CA THR A 163 -4.98 -11.82 0.07
C THR A 163 -5.22 -11.10 -1.24
N ALA A 164 -4.80 -11.70 -2.36
CA ALA A 164 -5.03 -11.16 -3.69
C ALA A 164 -6.53 -10.96 -3.96
N LEU A 165 -7.36 -11.95 -3.65
CA LEU A 165 -8.81 -11.88 -3.82
C LEU A 165 -9.44 -10.77 -2.97
N ARG A 166 -8.99 -10.59 -1.73
CA ARG A 166 -9.51 -9.54 -0.85
C ARG A 166 -9.15 -8.14 -1.34
N LEU A 167 -7.93 -7.95 -1.85
CA LEU A 167 -7.52 -6.70 -2.49
C LEU A 167 -8.36 -6.41 -3.74
N LEU A 168 -8.63 -7.43 -4.57
CA LEU A 168 -9.50 -7.32 -5.74
C LEU A 168 -10.92 -6.90 -5.38
N ILE A 169 -11.49 -7.47 -4.32
CA ILE A 169 -12.82 -7.11 -3.82
C ILE A 169 -12.85 -5.65 -3.39
N LEU A 170 -11.87 -5.23 -2.57
CA LEU A 170 -11.77 -3.84 -2.13
C LEU A 170 -11.65 -2.87 -3.32
N PHE A 171 -10.83 -3.22 -4.33
CA PHE A 171 -10.68 -2.39 -5.52
C PHE A 171 -11.96 -2.28 -6.34
N LYS A 172 -12.73 -3.37 -6.43
CA LYS A 172 -14.06 -3.35 -7.06
C LYS A 172 -15.03 -2.44 -6.31
N GLU A 173 -15.01 -2.44 -4.98
CA GLU A 173 -15.85 -1.57 -4.14
C GLU A 173 -15.46 -0.09 -4.28
N MET A 174 -14.18 0.22 -4.37
CA MET A 174 -13.70 1.57 -4.64
C MET A 174 -14.10 2.06 -6.06
N SER A 175 -14.31 1.14 -7.00
CA SER A 175 -14.56 1.43 -8.42
C SER A 175 -16.04 1.56 -8.78
N GLN A 176 -16.95 1.55 -7.80
CA GLN A 176 -18.39 1.61 -8.08
C GLN A 176 -18.74 2.88 -8.87
N GLU A 177 -19.58 2.73 -9.90
CA GLU A 177 -20.02 3.89 -10.71
C GLU A 177 -20.80 4.88 -9.85
N ILE A 178 -21.65 4.38 -8.96
CA ILE A 178 -22.46 5.16 -8.04
C ILE A 178 -21.58 5.65 -6.89
N PRO A 179 -21.35 6.96 -6.72
CA PRO A 179 -20.38 7.47 -5.73
C PRO A 179 -20.70 7.08 -4.30
N THR A 180 -21.98 7.00 -3.93
CA THR A 180 -22.45 6.63 -2.59
C THR A 180 -22.19 5.17 -2.23
N GLN A 181 -21.90 4.31 -3.21
CA GLN A 181 -21.55 2.90 -2.99
C GLN A 181 -20.05 2.68 -2.77
N ARG A 182 -19.20 3.68 -3.04
CA ARG A 182 -17.77 3.58 -2.76
C ARG A 182 -17.52 3.61 -1.24
N PRO A 183 -16.50 2.95 -0.69
CA PRO A 183 -16.07 3.24 0.68
C PRO A 183 -15.50 4.67 0.79
N LEU A 184 -15.46 5.24 1.99
CA LEU A 184 -14.64 6.40 2.36
C LEU A 184 -13.17 5.99 2.54
N MET A 185 -12.23 6.93 2.40
CA MET A 185 -10.82 6.56 2.37
C MET A 185 -10.32 6.03 3.73
N ALA A 186 -10.95 6.46 4.82
CA ALA A 186 -10.74 5.86 6.14
C ALA A 186 -11.10 4.36 6.14
N GLU A 187 -12.25 4.00 5.56
CA GLU A 187 -12.71 2.61 5.47
C GLU A 187 -11.79 1.77 4.56
N VAL A 188 -11.34 2.34 3.44
CA VAL A 188 -10.33 1.73 2.55
C VAL A 188 -9.05 1.43 3.32
N TYR A 189 -8.52 2.44 4.04
CA TYR A 189 -7.27 2.31 4.77
C TYR A 189 -7.36 1.26 5.89
N GLU A 190 -8.45 1.25 6.67
CA GLU A 190 -8.69 0.24 7.70
C GLU A 190 -8.81 -1.18 7.12
N THR A 191 -9.49 -1.32 5.97
CA THR A 191 -9.63 -2.60 5.28
C THR A 191 -8.27 -3.11 4.78
N LEU A 192 -7.45 -2.23 4.19
CA LEU A 192 -6.09 -2.56 3.76
C LEU A 192 -5.21 -3.01 4.93
N GLN A 193 -5.23 -2.28 6.04
CA GLN A 193 -4.49 -2.66 7.25
C GLN A 193 -4.91 -4.04 7.76
N THR A 194 -6.20 -4.33 7.74
CA THR A 194 -6.75 -5.62 8.18
C THR A 194 -6.30 -6.76 7.26
N ILE A 195 -6.40 -6.56 5.94
CA ILE A 195 -5.96 -7.54 4.94
C ILE A 195 -4.48 -7.91 5.15
N ILE A 196 -3.62 -6.92 5.33
CA ILE A 196 -2.17 -7.14 5.49
C ILE A 196 -1.86 -7.83 6.82
N ARG A 197 -2.42 -7.32 7.93
CA ARG A 197 -2.18 -7.89 9.27
C ARG A 197 -2.54 -9.37 9.32
N GLU A 198 -3.70 -9.75 8.79
CA GLU A 198 -4.16 -11.14 8.79
C GLU A 198 -3.32 -12.01 7.86
N THR A 199 -2.82 -11.44 6.77
CA THR A 199 -1.91 -12.15 5.86
C THR A 199 -0.56 -12.44 6.54
N ASP A 200 -0.01 -11.45 7.23
CA ASP A 200 1.24 -11.60 7.98
C ASP A 200 1.10 -12.63 9.11
N GLN A 201 -0.03 -12.61 9.82
CA GLN A 201 -0.33 -13.59 10.86
C GLN A 201 -0.43 -15.01 10.28
N ALA A 202 -1.17 -15.20 9.19
CA ALA A 202 -1.30 -16.50 8.54
C ALA A 202 0.06 -17.03 8.03
N ALA A 203 0.92 -16.15 7.52
CA ALA A 203 2.27 -16.53 7.13
C ALA A 203 3.10 -17.00 8.33
N GLN A 204 3.06 -16.26 9.45
CA GLN A 204 3.77 -16.64 10.69
C GLN A 204 3.30 -18.00 11.23
N GLU A 205 2.00 -18.25 11.26
CA GLU A 205 1.41 -19.52 11.72
C GLU A 205 1.82 -20.68 10.81
N HIS A 206 1.82 -20.49 9.49
CA HIS A 206 2.29 -21.49 8.53
C HIS A 206 3.77 -21.85 8.76
N TYR A 207 4.63 -20.84 8.97
CA TYR A 207 6.04 -21.09 9.31
C TYR A 207 6.20 -21.81 10.66
N ALA A 208 5.47 -21.39 11.70
CA ALA A 208 5.51 -22.05 12.99
C ALA A 208 5.06 -23.53 12.90
N GLY A 209 4.03 -23.84 12.11
CA GLY A 209 3.55 -25.21 11.90
C GLY A 209 4.52 -26.13 11.15
N ILE A 210 5.41 -25.58 10.32
CA ILE A 210 6.46 -26.35 9.62
C ILE A 210 7.65 -26.66 10.54
N TYR A 211 7.98 -25.74 11.45
CA TYR A 211 9.19 -25.84 12.28
C TYR A 211 8.96 -26.39 13.69
N LEU A 212 7.71 -26.62 14.11
CA LEU A 212 7.45 -27.41 15.31
C LEU A 212 7.78 -28.89 15.04
N PRO A 213 8.64 -29.54 15.85
CA PRO A 213 8.89 -30.97 15.72
C PRO A 213 7.54 -31.69 15.80
N ARG A 214 7.21 -32.48 14.76
CA ARG A 214 6.15 -33.48 14.91
C ARG A 214 6.51 -34.28 16.14
N GLU A 215 5.71 -34.17 17.20
CA GLU A 215 5.85 -35.01 18.37
C GLU A 215 5.99 -36.44 17.88
N SER A 216 7.18 -37.00 18.10
CA SER A 216 7.50 -38.37 17.76
C SER A 216 6.44 -39.21 18.42
N HIS A 217 5.49 -39.71 17.62
CA HIS A 217 4.63 -40.80 18.04
C HIS A 217 5.57 -41.92 18.46
N ASN A 218 5.76 -42.03 19.77
CA ASN A 218 6.32 -43.19 20.44
C ASN A 218 5.37 -44.36 20.12
N ARG A 219 5.51 -44.92 18.91
CA ARG A 219 5.17 -46.31 18.68
C ARG A 219 6.16 -47.10 19.51
N GLY A 220 5.69 -47.59 20.65
CA GLY A 220 6.44 -48.43 21.55
C GLY A 220 7.13 -49.54 20.76
N VAL A 221 8.45 -49.43 20.64
CA VAL A 221 9.29 -50.56 20.30
C VAL A 221 9.46 -51.31 21.60
N GLU A 222 8.70 -52.39 21.71
CA GLU A 222 8.86 -53.45 22.71
C GLU A 222 10.32 -53.92 22.66
N LYS A 223 11.11 -53.58 23.69
CA LYS A 223 12.50 -54.02 23.81
C LYS A 223 12.51 -55.49 24.23
N ASP A 224 12.72 -56.37 23.26
CA ASP A 224 13.11 -57.75 23.55
C ASP A 224 14.49 -57.76 24.22
N ASN A 225 14.58 -58.55 25.28
CA ASN A 225 15.53 -58.39 26.37
C ASN A 225 16.57 -59.51 26.26
N ARG A 226 17.63 -59.32 25.45
CA ARG A 226 18.73 -60.30 25.36
C ARG A 226 20.11 -59.65 25.18
N GLY A 227 20.96 -59.83 26.18
CA GLY A 227 22.36 -60.21 25.97
C GLY A 227 23.43 -59.11 25.96
N VAL A 228 23.96 -58.81 27.14
CA VAL A 228 25.40 -58.81 27.52
C VAL A 228 26.44 -58.24 26.52
N LEU A 229 27.15 -57.19 26.98
CA LEU A 229 28.37 -56.55 26.43
C LEU A 229 29.61 -57.48 26.47
N PRO A 230 30.69 -57.17 25.72
CA PRO A 230 31.76 -56.30 26.28
C PRO A 230 32.26 -55.24 25.29
N MET A 231 32.41 -53.99 25.75
CA MET A 231 33.71 -53.30 25.96
C MET A 231 34.84 -53.70 25.00
N VAL A 232 35.18 -52.78 24.09
CA VAL A 232 36.54 -52.63 23.58
C VAL A 232 36.97 -51.19 23.82
N VAL A 233 37.90 -51.05 24.76
CA VAL A 233 38.72 -49.86 24.98
C VAL A 233 39.81 -49.87 23.92
N VAL A 234 40.01 -48.76 23.20
CA VAL A 234 41.26 -48.50 22.48
C VAL A 234 41.72 -47.09 22.83
N ASP A 235 42.64 -47.00 23.77
CA ASP A 235 43.57 -45.89 23.90
C ASP A 235 44.72 -46.08 22.90
N GLY A 236 45.16 -44.99 22.28
CA GLY A 236 46.31 -45.01 21.36
C GLY A 236 46.69 -43.61 20.89
N ALA A 237 47.50 -42.93 21.70
CA ALA A 237 48.19 -41.69 21.36
C ALA A 237 49.38 -41.93 20.41
N SER A 238 49.55 -41.04 19.40
CA SER A 238 50.83 -40.58 18.81
C SER A 238 50.46 -39.74 17.57
N GLY A 239 50.76 -38.45 17.45
CA GLY A 239 52.10 -37.86 17.44
C GLY A 239 52.47 -37.53 15.99
N GLY A 240 52.63 -36.24 15.64
CA GLY A 240 53.12 -35.86 14.32
C GLY A 240 52.88 -34.41 13.91
N SER A 241 53.79 -33.52 14.34
CA SER A 241 53.93 -32.15 13.84
C SER A 241 54.98 -32.07 12.72
N VAL A 242 54.68 -31.27 11.69
CA VAL A 242 55.59 -30.41 10.88
C VAL A 242 56.71 -31.03 10.02
N LYS A 243 56.63 -30.76 8.71
CA LYS A 243 57.64 -30.22 7.74
C LYS A 243 57.11 -30.51 6.31
N MET A 244 57.16 -29.66 5.28
CA MET A 244 57.85 -28.39 4.99
C MET A 244 56.87 -27.37 4.39
#